data_AF-A0A3A9WHY9-F1
#
_entry.id   AF-A0A3A9WHY9-F1
#
_cell.length_a   1.000
_cell.length_b   1.000
_cell.length_c   1.000
_cell.angle_alpha   90.00
_cell.angle_beta   90.00
_cell.angle_gamma   90.00
#
_symmetry.space_group_name_H-M   'P 1'
#
loop_
_entity.id
_entity.type
_entity.pdbx_description
1 polymer ?
#
loop_
_entity_poly.entity_id
_entity_poly.type
_entity_poly.pdbx_seq_one_letter_code
_entity_poly.pdbx_strand_id
1 'polypeptide(L)'
;MRAGTLLGRGRSADVYAVAGDDTRVLRRYRDGADARGEAALMAELAAAGYPVPAVHPGAAPAFTDLVLERIEGPTLLAALGSGAASPAEAGARRAADPGLANGEHAAVGEALALVARLRWPDVAGEAAAGLSS
;
A
#
# COMPACT_ATOMS: atom_id res chain seq x y z
N MET A 1 -15.44 13.24 -9.52
CA MET A 1 -13.97 13.41 -9.49
C MET A 1 -13.36 12.92 -10.80
N ARG A 2 -12.11 13.24 -11.13
CA ARG A 2 -11.43 12.71 -12.32
C ARG A 2 -10.07 12.14 -11.95
N ALA A 3 -9.68 11.05 -12.61
CA ALA A 3 -8.35 10.48 -12.45
C ALA A 3 -7.30 11.42 -13.06
N GLY A 4 -6.20 11.61 -12.34
CA GLY A 4 -5.00 12.33 -12.75
C GLY A 4 -3.85 11.35 -13.02
N THR A 5 -2.66 11.70 -12.54
CA THR A 5 -1.43 10.92 -12.73
C THR A 5 -1.52 9.52 -12.12
N LEU A 6 -1.00 8.50 -12.81
CA LEU A 6 -0.86 7.15 -12.28
C LEU A 6 0.22 7.14 -11.19
N LEU A 7 -0.14 6.69 -9.98
CA LEU A 7 0.76 6.61 -8.82
C LEU A 7 1.29 5.20 -8.60
N GLY A 8 0.52 4.17 -8.99
CA GLY A 8 0.91 2.80 -8.73
C GLY A 8 0.09 1.78 -9.51
N ARG A 9 0.71 0.63 -9.74
CA ARG A 9 0.11 -0.49 -10.47
C ARG A 9 0.07 -1.73 -9.60
N GLY A 10 -1.14 -2.17 -9.25
CA GLY A 10 -1.37 -3.42 -8.53
C GLY A 10 -1.61 -4.60 -9.48
N ARG A 11 -1.92 -5.76 -8.89
CA ARG A 11 -2.27 -6.99 -9.62
C ARG A 11 -3.61 -6.89 -10.36
N SER A 12 -4.61 -6.26 -9.76
CA SER A 12 -5.95 -6.10 -10.34
C SER A 12 -6.34 -4.65 -10.61
N ALA A 13 -5.74 -3.70 -9.88
CA ALA A 13 -6.13 -2.29 -9.92
C ALA A 13 -4.95 -1.36 -10.16
N ASP A 14 -5.24 -0.23 -10.79
CA ASP A 14 -4.34 0.91 -10.95
C ASP A 14 -4.77 2.02 -9.96
N VAL A 15 -3.80 2.76 -9.40
CA VAL A 15 -4.06 3.84 -8.43
C VAL A 15 -3.61 5.16 -9.04
N TYR A 16 -4.50 6.14 -9.04
CA TYR A 16 -4.30 7.47 -9.62
C TYR A 16 -4.44 8.55 -8.56
N ALA A 17 -3.68 9.63 -8.70
CA ALA A 17 -3.99 10.89 -8.03
C ALA A 17 -5.36 11.39 -8.52
N VAL A 18 -6.07 12.14 -7.69
CA VAL A 18 -7.27 12.84 -8.13
C VAL A 18 -6.89 14.19 -8.71
N ALA A 19 -7.40 14.53 -9.89
CA ALA A 19 -7.08 15.79 -10.54
C ALA A 19 -7.61 16.98 -9.71
N GLY A 20 -6.70 17.84 -9.24
CA GLY A 20 -7.02 19.02 -8.42
C GLY A 20 -7.31 18.71 -6.94
N ASP A 21 -7.02 17.50 -6.46
CA ASP A 21 -7.19 17.08 -5.07
C ASP A 21 -5.99 16.23 -4.64
N ASP A 22 -5.22 16.75 -3.69
CA ASP A 22 -4.03 16.10 -3.15
C ASP A 22 -4.33 15.19 -1.96
N THR A 23 -5.54 15.23 -1.41
CA THR A 23 -5.93 14.48 -0.21
C THR A 23 -6.49 13.09 -0.52
N ARG A 24 -6.70 12.78 -1.80
CA ARG A 24 -7.39 11.56 -2.23
C ARG A 24 -6.72 10.89 -3.41
N VAL A 25 -6.96 9.59 -3.50
CA VAL A 25 -6.59 8.74 -4.63
C VAL A 25 -7.81 8.03 -5.19
N LEU A 26 -7.74 7.70 -6.48
CA LEU A 26 -8.72 6.86 -7.17
C LEU A 26 -8.05 5.53 -7.50
N ARG A 27 -8.58 4.44 -6.94
CA ARG A 27 -8.20 3.07 -7.29
C ARG A 27 -9.23 2.51 -8.26
N ARG A 28 -8.78 2.08 -9.44
CA ARG A 28 -9.62 1.55 -10.53
C ARG A 28 -9.32 0.09 -10.80
N TYR A 29 -10.35 -0.75 -10.72
CA TYR A 29 -10.26 -2.16 -11.11
C TYR A 29 -10.23 -2.32 -12.63
N ARG A 30 -9.21 -3.02 -13.14
CA ARG A 30 -9.01 -3.22 -14.60
C ARG A 30 -9.90 -4.32 -15.17
N ASP A 31 -10.26 -5.29 -14.35
CA ASP A 31 -11.12 -6.42 -14.69
C ASP A 31 -12.62 -6.08 -14.66
N GLY A 32 -12.97 -4.84 -14.34
CA GLY A 32 -14.35 -4.38 -14.24
C GLY A 32 -15.06 -4.79 -12.95
N ALA A 33 -14.32 -5.27 -11.94
CA ALA A 33 -14.90 -5.61 -10.64
C ALA A 33 -15.59 -4.40 -9.99
N ASP A 34 -16.71 -4.66 -9.31
CA ASP A 34 -17.49 -3.65 -8.60
C ASP A 34 -16.83 -3.28 -7.26
N ALA A 35 -16.39 -2.03 -7.16
CA ALA A 35 -15.72 -1.48 -5.99
C ALA A 35 -16.66 -1.16 -4.83
N ARG A 36 -17.98 -1.14 -5.02
CA ARG A 36 -18.94 -0.72 -3.99
C ARG A 36 -18.94 -1.65 -2.76
N GLY A 37 -18.75 -2.95 -2.97
CA GLY A 37 -18.64 -3.91 -1.87
C GLY A 37 -17.41 -3.66 -1.00
N GLU A 38 -16.26 -3.39 -1.63
CA GLU A 38 -15.05 -3.00 -0.91
C GLU A 38 -15.21 -1.65 -0.21
N ALA A 39 -15.87 -0.68 -0.84
CA ALA A 39 -16.14 0.62 -0.24
C ALA A 39 -16.97 0.49 1.05
N ALA A 40 -18.01 -0.36 1.04
CA ALA A 40 -18.80 -0.64 2.22
C ALA A 40 -17.96 -1.31 3.32
N LEU A 41 -17.16 -2.33 2.96
CA LEU A 41 -16.27 -3.01 3.90
C LEU A 41 -15.28 -2.05 4.55
N MET A 42 -14.66 -1.15 3.78
CA MET A 42 -13.73 -0.16 4.32
C MET A 42 -14.40 0.82 5.28
N ALA A 43 -15.64 1.25 5.00
CA ALA A 43 -16.41 2.09 5.90
C ALA A 43 -16.71 1.38 7.23
N GLU A 44 -17.08 0.10 7.19
CA GLU A 44 -17.31 -0.71 8.39
C GLU A 44 -16.02 -0.91 9.20
N LEU A 45 -14.89 -1.18 8.54
CA LEU A 45 -13.59 -1.31 9.20
C LEU A 45 -13.19 0.00 9.90
N ALA A 46 -13.38 1.14 9.25
CA ALA A 46 -13.14 2.45 9.84
C ALA A 46 -14.06 2.69 11.06
N ALA A 47 -15.35 2.36 10.95
CA ALA A 47 -16.31 2.48 12.05
C ALA A 47 -15.95 1.57 13.25
N ALA A 48 -15.35 0.41 12.98
CA ALA A 48 -14.84 -0.51 13.99
C ALA A 48 -13.47 -0.12 14.58
N GLY A 49 -12.88 1.00 14.13
CA GLY A 49 -11.60 1.50 14.64
C GLY A 49 -10.36 0.85 14.04
N TYR A 50 -10.50 0.09 12.95
CA TYR A 50 -9.33 -0.41 12.22
C TYR A 50 -8.64 0.73 11.46
N PRO A 51 -7.30 0.75 11.41
CA PRO A 51 -6.53 1.77 10.69
C PRO A 51 -6.58 1.51 9.18
N VAL A 52 -7.67 1.95 8.55
CA VAL A 52 -7.85 1.90 7.09
C VAL A 52 -8.00 3.32 6.54
N PRO A 53 -7.59 3.58 5.28
CA PRO A 53 -7.84 4.86 4.65
C PRO A 53 -9.34 5.19 4.61
N ALA A 54 -9.72 6.44 4.86
CA ALA A 54 -11.12 6.84 4.74
C ALA A 54 -11.62 6.64 3.29
N VAL A 55 -12.85 6.17 3.14
CA VAL A 55 -13.49 5.92 1.84
C VAL A 55 -14.52 6.99 1.49
N HIS A 56 -14.64 7.33 0.21
CA HIS A 56 -15.57 8.34 -0.30
C HIS A 56 -16.47 7.77 -1.42
N PRO A 57 -17.48 6.92 -1.11
CA PRO A 57 -18.25 6.21 -2.13
C PRO A 57 -18.98 7.14 -3.11
N GLY A 58 -19.52 8.27 -2.63
CA GLY A 58 -20.23 9.24 -3.47
C GLY A 58 -19.33 10.05 -4.42
N ALA A 59 -18.01 9.92 -4.30
CA ALA A 59 -17.05 10.64 -5.13
C ALA A 59 -16.56 9.80 -6.35
N ALA A 60 -16.87 8.50 -6.36
CA ALA A 60 -16.45 7.54 -7.37
C ALA A 60 -17.07 7.85 -8.75
N PRO A 61 -16.27 8.01 -9.82
CA PRO A 61 -16.78 8.28 -11.16
C PRO A 61 -17.48 7.08 -11.83
N ALA A 62 -17.08 5.87 -11.48
CA ALA A 62 -17.63 4.62 -12.00
C ALA A 62 -17.75 3.58 -10.88
N PHE A 63 -18.59 2.55 -11.08
CA PHE A 63 -18.74 1.47 -10.10
C PHE A 63 -17.47 0.64 -9.92
N THR A 64 -16.51 0.72 -10.86
CA THR A 64 -15.20 0.08 -10.79
C THR A 64 -14.15 0.91 -10.04
N ASP A 65 -14.53 2.12 -9.61
CA ASP A 65 -13.64 3.08 -8.97
C ASP A 65 -13.92 3.15 -7.47
N LEU A 66 -12.84 3.08 -6.68
CA LEU A 66 -12.82 3.30 -5.25
C LEU A 66 -12.04 4.57 -4.96
N VAL A 67 -12.67 5.56 -4.33
CA VAL A 67 -12.01 6.80 -3.91
C VAL A 67 -11.65 6.69 -2.44
N LEU A 68 -10.37 6.87 -2.15
CA LEU A 68 -9.79 6.72 -0.82
C LEU A 68 -9.02 7.97 -0.41
N GLU A 69 -8.90 8.18 0.89
CA GLU A 69 -7.89 9.03 1.49
C GLU A 69 -6.50 8.65 0.97
N ARG A 70 -5.71 9.66 0.62
CA ARG A 70 -4.31 9.49 0.30
C ARG A 70 -3.51 9.41 1.59
N ILE A 71 -2.80 8.31 1.77
CA ILE A 71 -1.91 8.13 2.91
C ILE A 71 -0.53 8.68 2.56
N GLU A 72 -0.11 9.69 3.31
CA GLU A 72 1.24 10.22 3.26
C GLU A 72 2.14 9.48 4.23
N GLY A 73 3.34 9.12 3.79
CA GLY A 73 4.31 8.44 4.63
C GLY A 73 5.30 7.58 3.84
N PRO A 74 6.40 7.15 4.49
CA PRO A 74 7.35 6.28 3.84
C PRO A 74 6.69 4.92 3.57
N THR A 75 7.05 4.32 2.45
CA THR A 75 6.82 2.88 2.26
C THR A 75 7.58 2.10 3.32
N LEU A 76 7.15 0.88 3.62
CA LEU A 76 7.88 0.02 4.56
C LEU A 76 9.35 -0.20 4.14
N LEU A 77 9.62 -0.27 2.82
CA LEU A 77 10.98 -0.36 2.29
C LEU A 77 11.81 0.89 2.59
N ALA A 78 11.25 2.08 2.38
CA ALA A 78 11.94 3.33 2.70
C ALA A 78 12.22 3.45 4.21
N ALA A 79 11.26 3.05 5.05
CA ALA A 79 11.43 3.03 6.50
C ALA A 79 12.52 2.05 6.97
N LEU A 80 12.65 0.89 6.32
CA LEU A 80 13.75 -0.05 6.57
C LEU A 80 15.09 0.54 6.14
N GLY A 81 15.15 1.19 4.97
CA GLY A 81 16.37 1.81 4.45
C GLY A 81 16.90 2.97 5.29
N SER A 82 16.01 3.70 5.98
CA SER A 82 16.36 4.80 6.89
C SER A 82 16.53 4.37 8.35
N GLY A 83 16.27 3.11 8.68
CA GLY A 83 16.26 2.61 10.07
C GLY A 83 15.03 3.04 10.90
N ALA A 84 14.04 3.69 10.30
CA ALA A 84 12.78 4.06 10.96
C ALA A 84 11.87 2.85 11.28
N ALA A 85 12.12 1.70 10.66
CA ALA A 85 11.52 0.41 11.00
C ALA A 85 12.60 -0.67 11.07
N SER A 86 12.45 -1.65 11.96
CA SER A 86 13.37 -2.78 12.00
C SER A 86 12.96 -3.88 11.01
N PRO A 87 13.93 -4.63 10.45
CA PRO A 87 13.64 -5.81 9.64
C PRO A 87 12.76 -6.85 10.36
N ALA A 88 12.97 -7.03 11.67
CA ALA A 88 12.20 -7.97 12.48
C ALA A 88 10.70 -7.59 12.54
N GLU A 89 10.39 -6.31 12.78
CA GLU A 89 9.00 -5.82 12.80
C GLU A 89 8.36 -5.92 11.42
N ALA A 90 9.08 -5.54 10.36
CA ALA A 90 8.59 -5.65 8.99
C ALA A 90 8.31 -7.12 8.60
N GLY A 91 9.20 -8.02 9.01
CA GLY A 91 9.06 -9.46 8.83
C GLY A 91 7.83 -10.03 9.53
N ALA A 92 7.63 -9.68 10.81
CA ALA A 92 6.47 -10.11 11.57
C ALA A 92 5.16 -9.61 10.94
N ARG A 93 5.11 -8.35 10.49
CA ARG A 93 3.96 -7.78 9.77
C ARG A 93 3.66 -8.56 8.49
N ARG A 94 4.69 -8.92 7.72
CA ARG A 94 4.51 -9.69 6.48
C ARG A 94 4.02 -11.11 6.78
N ALA A 95 4.61 -11.78 7.77
CA ALA A 95 4.22 -13.14 8.16
C ALA A 95 2.78 -13.22 8.69
N ALA A 96 2.26 -12.13 9.27
CA ALA A 96 0.87 -12.03 9.71
C ALA A 96 -0.16 -11.91 8.57
N ASP A 97 0.28 -11.71 7.31
CA ASP A 97 -0.61 -11.65 6.16
C ASP A 97 -1.23 -13.04 5.90
N PRO A 98 -2.56 -13.21 6.07
CA PRO A 98 -3.23 -14.49 5.85
C PRO A 98 -3.33 -14.87 4.36
N GLY A 99 -3.04 -13.93 3.45
CA GLY A 99 -3.02 -14.16 2.00
C GLY A 99 -1.73 -14.80 1.49
N LEU A 100 -0.73 -15.01 2.34
CA LEU A 100 0.51 -15.68 1.98
C LEU A 100 0.31 -17.19 1.88
N ALA A 101 0.78 -17.79 0.78
CA ALA A 101 0.93 -19.22 0.69
C ALA A 101 2.04 -19.72 1.64
N ASN A 102 1.99 -20.99 2.05
CA ASN A 102 3.00 -21.59 2.94
C ASN A 102 4.45 -21.38 2.46
N GLY A 103 4.68 -21.45 1.14
CA GLY A 103 6.01 -21.20 0.56
C GLY A 103 6.45 -19.74 0.68
N GLU A 104 5.51 -18.79 0.62
CA GLU A 104 5.80 -17.37 0.82
C GLU A 104 6.06 -17.06 2.30
N HIS A 105 5.39 -17.73 3.25
CA HIS A 105 5.72 -17.63 4.67
C HIS A 105 7.14 -18.11 4.98
N ALA A 106 7.56 -19.25 4.41
CA ALA A 106 8.92 -19.76 4.57
C ALA A 106 9.95 -18.77 4.01
N ALA A 107 9.69 -18.20 2.83
CA ALA A 107 10.57 -17.21 2.20
C ALA A 107 10.75 -15.95 3.06
N VAL A 108 9.73 -15.52 3.81
CA VAL A 108 9.86 -14.39 4.76
C VAL A 108 10.87 -14.74 5.86
N GLY A 109 10.80 -15.94 6.43
CA GLY A 109 11.76 -16.39 7.46
C GLY A 109 13.20 -16.44 6.94
N GLU A 110 13.40 -16.99 5.73
CA GLU A 110 14.70 -17.05 5.08
C GLU A 110 15.25 -15.65 4.75
N ALA A 111 14.41 -14.75 4.24
CA ALA A 111 14.78 -13.38 3.95
C ALA A 111 15.23 -12.62 5.21
N LEU A 112 14.53 -12.81 6.34
CA LEU A 112 14.93 -12.21 7.62
C LEU A 112 16.27 -12.75 8.12
N ALA A 113 16.49 -14.07 8.03
CA ALA A 113 17.75 -14.69 8.40
C ALA A 113 18.91 -14.18 7.53
N LEU A 114 18.67 -13.94 6.24
CA LEU A 114 19.65 -13.36 5.34
C LEU A 114 19.95 -11.90 5.71
N VAL A 115 18.93 -11.06 5.90
CA VAL A 115 19.08 -9.64 6.27
C VAL A 115 19.82 -9.52 7.61
N ALA A 116 19.54 -10.38 8.59
CA ALA A 116 20.24 -10.36 9.88
C ALA A 116 21.73 -10.73 9.78
N ARG A 117 22.11 -11.54 8.78
CA ARG A 117 23.51 -11.91 8.53
C ARG A 117 24.26 -10.88 7.70
N LEU A 118 23.55 -10.17 6.83
CA LEU A 118 24.13 -9.11 6.02
C LEU A 118 24.30 -7.85 6.87
N ARG A 119 25.52 -7.31 6.93
CA ARG A 119 25.70 -5.91 7.35
C ARG A 119 25.13 -5.05 6.22
N TRP A 120 23.86 -4.67 6.35
CA TRP A 120 23.23 -3.74 5.45
C TRP A 120 24.05 -2.43 5.49
N PRO A 121 24.67 -1.99 4.38
CA PRO A 121 25.32 -0.69 4.38
C PRO A 121 24.26 0.40 4.66
N ASP A 122 24.65 1.49 5.31
CA ASP A 122 23.82 2.70 5.43
C ASP A 122 23.54 3.26 4.03
N VAL A 123 22.56 2.69 3.32
CA VAL A 123 21.99 3.23 2.08
C VAL A 123 20.95 4.29 2.44
N ALA A 124 21.32 5.20 3.33
CA ALA A 124 20.50 6.35 3.72
C ALA A 124 20.44 7.42 2.62
N GLY A 125 21.14 7.26 1.49
CA GLY A 125 21.27 8.30 0.45
C GLY A 125 20.64 8.00 -0.92
N GLU A 126 20.72 6.77 -1.45
CA GLU A 126 20.41 6.52 -2.87
C GLU A 126 18.96 6.10 -3.16
N ALA A 127 18.28 5.40 -2.25
CA ALA A 127 16.94 4.88 -2.52
C ALA A 127 15.84 5.98 -2.54
N ALA A 128 16.08 7.13 -1.88
CA ALA A 128 15.16 8.26 -1.91
C ALA A 128 15.17 9.03 -3.25
N ALA A 129 16.29 8.98 -4.00
CA ALA A 129 16.42 9.71 -5.26
C ALA A 129 15.72 9.03 -6.45
N GLY A 130 15.53 7.71 -6.40
CA GLY A 130 14.96 6.93 -7.51
C GLY A 130 13.43 6.86 -7.57
N LEU A 131 12.73 7.30 -6.52
CA LEU A 131 11.25 7.26 -6.43
C LEU A 131 10.60 8.64 -6.55
N SER A 132 11.40 9.68 -6.84
CA SER A 132 10.95 11.06 -6.97
C SER A 132 10.98 11.56 -8.43
N SER A 133 10.94 10.65 -9.41
CA SER A 133 10.98 10.99 -10.83
C SER A 133 9.78 10.50 -11.62
#